data_AF-A0A3M7PCT4-F1
#
_entry.id   AF-A0A3M7PCT4-F1
#
_cell.length_a   1.000
_cell.length_b   1.000
_cell.length_c   1.000
_cell.angle_alpha   90.00
_cell.angle_beta   90.00
_cell.angle_gamma   90.00
#
_symmetry.space_group_name_H-M   'P 1'
#
loop_
_entity.id
_entity.type
_entity.pdbx_description
1 polymer ?
#
loop_
_entity_poly.entity_id
_entity_poly.type
_entity_poly.pdbx_seq_one_letter_code
_entity_poly.pdbx_strand_id
1 'polypeptide(L)'
;MASVSSNYRMAVVPQKKAYETNMVYPLQQFIKQICSSNLDDYLRSADSLQQLRTEALFKANRQEKLSKLQRYYDQMSAIESKLPISESQIRIAFKW
;
A
#
# COMPACT_ATOMS: atom_id res chain seq x y z
N MET A 1 -6.67 25.21 -46.03
CA MET A 1 -6.40 25.43 -44.60
C MET A 1 -5.93 24.11 -44.00
N ALA A 2 -4.62 23.94 -43.82
CA ALA A 2 -4.06 22.73 -43.22
C ALA A 2 -4.18 22.81 -41.70
N SER A 3 -4.91 21.87 -41.11
CA SER A 3 -4.97 21.67 -39.66
C SER A 3 -3.61 21.18 -39.18
N VAL A 4 -2.83 22.07 -38.56
CA VAL A 4 -1.60 21.71 -37.86
C VAL A 4 -2.00 20.94 -36.60
N SER A 5 -2.05 19.61 -36.70
CA SER A 5 -2.09 18.75 -35.52
C SER A 5 -0.77 18.91 -34.78
N SER A 6 -0.76 19.74 -33.75
CA SER A 6 0.37 19.89 -32.85
C SER A 6 0.61 18.56 -32.12
N ASN A 7 1.66 17.85 -32.53
CA ASN A 7 2.13 16.62 -31.89
C ASN A 7 2.84 16.97 -30.58
N TYR A 8 2.06 17.18 -29.51
CA TYR A 8 2.62 17.34 -28.17
C TYR A 8 3.17 16.00 -27.69
N ARG A 9 4.50 15.95 -27.44
CA ARG A 9 5.15 14.80 -26.79
C ARG A 9 5.03 14.96 -25.29
N MET A 10 4.20 14.14 -24.65
CA MET A 10 4.11 14.09 -23.19
C MET A 10 5.27 13.25 -22.62
N ALA A 11 5.94 13.78 -21.61
CA ALA A 11 6.85 12.98 -20.79
C ALA A 11 6.04 12.13 -19.81
N VAL A 12 6.40 10.86 -19.66
CA VAL A 12 5.79 9.93 -18.70
C VAL A 12 6.88 9.34 -17.81
N VAL A 13 6.57 9.13 -16.53
CA VAL A 13 7.48 8.52 -15.57
C VAL A 13 7.10 7.05 -15.40
N PRO A 14 8.03 6.10 -15.64
CA PRO A 14 7.79 4.69 -15.35
C PRO A 14 7.50 4.44 -13.87
N GLN A 15 6.65 3.47 -13.57
CA GLN A 15 6.36 3.10 -12.18
C GLN A 15 7.55 2.34 -11.57
N LYS A 16 7.83 2.61 -10.29
CA LYS A 16 8.78 1.83 -9.51
C LYS A 16 8.27 0.38 -9.42
N LYS A 17 9.20 -0.58 -9.56
CA LYS A 17 8.89 -1.98 -9.25
C LYS A 17 8.73 -2.10 -7.74
N ALA A 18 7.91 -3.04 -7.28
CA ALA A 18 7.81 -3.40 -5.87
C ALA A 18 8.09 -4.89 -5.77
N TYR A 19 8.68 -5.31 -4.65
CA TYR A 19 8.86 -6.72 -4.32
C TYR A 19 7.77 -7.17 -3.34
N GLU A 20 7.55 -8.47 -3.26
CA GLU A 20 6.67 -9.02 -2.22
C GLU A 20 7.24 -8.72 -0.84
N THR A 21 6.34 -8.32 0.07
CA THR A 21 6.67 -7.98 1.45
C THR A 21 5.53 -8.50 2.31
N ASN A 22 5.86 -9.24 3.36
CA ASN A 22 4.89 -9.69 4.35
C ASN A 22 4.76 -8.65 5.47
N MET A 23 3.67 -7.89 5.45
CA MET A 23 3.34 -6.93 6.51
C MET A 23 2.45 -7.56 7.60
N VAL A 24 1.70 -8.62 7.27
CA VAL A 24 0.73 -9.23 8.17
C VAL A 24 1.40 -9.70 9.45
N TYR A 25 2.45 -10.50 9.32
CA TYR A 25 3.11 -11.08 10.49
C TYR A 25 3.59 -10.03 11.51
N PRO A 26 4.42 -9.03 11.14
CA PRO A 26 4.89 -8.03 12.10
C PRO A 26 3.76 -7.17 12.67
N LEU A 27 2.75 -6.82 11.87
CA LEU A 27 1.59 -6.05 12.34
C LEU A 27 0.76 -6.85 13.36
N GLN A 28 0.44 -8.11 13.05
CA GLN A 28 -0.34 -8.96 13.94
C GLN A 28 0.39 -9.28 15.24
N GLN A 29 1.71 -9.50 15.21
CA GLN A 29 2.51 -9.70 16.42
C GLN A 29 2.41 -8.49 17.35
N PHE A 30 2.52 -7.28 16.79
CA PHE A 30 2.40 -6.06 17.57
C PHE A 30 0.99 -5.85 18.13
N ILE A 31 -0.04 -6.00 17.28
CA ILE A 31 -1.45 -5.84 17.68
C ILE A 31 -1.79 -6.77 18.86
N LYS A 32 -1.34 -8.03 18.83
CA LYS A 32 -1.56 -9.00 19.93
C LYS A 32 -0.93 -8.56 21.26
N GLN A 33 0.14 -7.77 21.23
CA GLN A 33 0.80 -7.28 22.43
C GLN A 33 0.06 -6.11 23.07
N ILE A 34 -0.61 -5.27 22.26
CA ILE A 34 -1.19 -4.01 22.72
C ILE A 34 -2.72 -4.01 22.83
N CYS A 35 -3.41 -4.90 22.13
CA CYS A 35 -4.87 -4.95 22.08
C CYS A 35 -5.40 -6.18 22.81
N SER A 36 -6.16 -5.96 23.89
CA SER A 36 -6.91 -6.99 24.61
C SER A 36 -8.37 -7.09 24.18
N SER A 37 -8.94 -6.01 23.62
CA SER A 37 -10.30 -5.95 23.09
C SER A 37 -10.30 -5.81 21.57
N ASN A 38 -11.33 -6.36 20.91
CA ASN A 38 -11.52 -6.34 19.45
C ASN A 38 -10.30 -6.85 18.65
N LEU A 39 -9.52 -7.76 19.25
CA LEU A 39 -8.28 -8.27 18.67
C LEU A 39 -8.51 -8.85 17.27
N ASP A 40 -9.55 -9.68 17.11
CA ASP A 40 -9.86 -10.32 15.83
C ASP A 40 -10.13 -9.32 14.71
N ASP A 41 -10.79 -8.20 15.00
CA ASP A 41 -11.08 -7.16 14.01
C ASP A 41 -9.80 -6.45 13.56
N TYR A 42 -8.88 -6.19 14.49
CA TYR A 42 -7.57 -5.62 14.16
C TYR A 42 -6.68 -6.59 13.38
N LEU A 43 -6.72 -7.89 13.71
CA LEU A 43 -6.00 -8.92 12.96
C LEU A 43 -6.52 -9.01 11.52
N ARG A 44 -7.85 -9.05 11.33
CA ARG A 44 -8.50 -9.02 10.01
C ARG A 44 -8.18 -7.74 9.23
N SER A 45 -8.06 -6.61 9.93
CA SER A 45 -7.67 -5.34 9.30
C SER A 45 -6.23 -5.39 8.76
N ALA A 46 -5.31 -6.04 9.48
CA ALA A 46 -3.94 -6.26 9.01
C ALA A 46 -3.89 -7.16 7.76
N ASP A 47 -4.70 -8.22 7.73
CA ASP A 47 -4.85 -9.07 6.54
C ASP A 47 -5.42 -8.30 5.35
N SER A 48 -6.45 -7.49 5.60
CA SER A 48 -7.09 -6.63 4.58
C SER A 48 -6.12 -5.62 3.99
N LEU A 49 -5.22 -5.05 4.81
CA LEU A 49 -4.17 -4.14 4.35
C LEU A 49 -3.16 -4.83 3.42
N GLN A 50 -2.74 -6.06 3.76
CA GLN A 50 -1.87 -6.86 2.91
C GLN A 50 -2.54 -7.21 1.57
N GLN A 51 -3.83 -7.56 1.60
CA GLN A 51 -4.60 -7.80 0.40
C GLN A 51 -4.65 -6.53 -0.47
N LEU A 52 -4.96 -5.38 0.13
CA LEU A 52 -5.01 -4.09 -0.57
C LEU A 52 -3.66 -3.73 -1.22
N ARG A 53 -2.53 -3.94 -0.52
CA ARG A 53 -1.19 -3.78 -1.09
C ARG A 53 -1.01 -4.66 -2.32
N THR A 54 -1.40 -5.93 -2.21
CA THR A 54 -1.22 -6.91 -3.27
C THR A 54 -2.05 -6.55 -4.50
N GLU A 55 -3.29 -6.13 -4.28
CA GLU A 55 -4.18 -5.67 -5.34
C GLU A 55 -3.65 -4.40 -6.02
N ALA A 56 -3.22 -3.40 -5.25
CA ALA A 56 -2.75 -2.13 -5.77
C ALA A 56 -1.43 -2.24 -6.56
N LEU A 57 -0.49 -3.08 -6.10
CA LEU A 57 0.85 -3.16 -6.68
C LEU A 57 0.99 -4.23 -7.76
N PHE A 58 0.27 -5.36 -7.66
CA PHE A 58 0.51 -6.52 -8.53
C PHE A 58 -0.68 -6.97 -9.38
N LYS A 59 -1.93 -6.72 -8.95
CA LYS A 59 -3.12 -7.29 -9.63
C LYS A 59 -3.99 -6.26 -10.35
N ALA A 60 -3.87 -4.97 -10.03
CA ALA A 60 -4.76 -3.94 -10.57
C ALA A 60 -4.65 -3.79 -12.09
N ASN A 61 -5.80 -3.84 -12.77
CA ASN A 61 -5.88 -3.50 -14.19
C ASN A 61 -5.78 -1.98 -14.41
N ARG A 62 -5.57 -1.54 -15.67
CA ARG A 62 -5.33 -0.11 -15.99
C ARG A 62 -6.41 0.85 -15.47
N GLN A 63 -7.67 0.42 -15.44
CA GLN A 63 -8.81 1.28 -15.10
C GLN A 63 -8.92 1.52 -13.59
N GLU A 64 -8.57 0.52 -12.77
CA GLU A 64 -8.69 0.59 -11.31
C GLU A 64 -7.36 0.89 -10.60
N LYS A 65 -6.23 0.89 -11.32
CA LYS A 65 -4.89 1.00 -10.71
C LYS A 65 -4.70 2.27 -9.92
N LEU A 66 -5.21 3.40 -10.42
CA LEU A 66 -5.07 4.68 -9.73
C LEU A 66 -5.85 4.69 -8.41
N SER A 67 -7.12 4.28 -8.42
CA SER A 67 -7.95 4.27 -7.22
C SER A 67 -7.46 3.28 -6.17
N LYS A 68 -6.97 2.11 -6.58
CA LYS A 68 -6.35 1.14 -5.67
C LYS A 68 -5.05 1.65 -5.05
N LEU A 69 -4.19 2.31 -5.83
CA LEU A 69 -2.96 2.94 -5.32
C LEU A 69 -3.26 4.07 -4.33
N GLN A 70 -4.23 4.93 -4.65
CA GLN A 70 -4.66 6.00 -3.75
C GLN A 70 -5.21 5.44 -2.44
N ARG A 71 -6.12 4.46 -2.51
CA ARG A 71 -6.66 3.83 -1.30
C ARG A 71 -5.57 3.18 -0.45
N TYR A 72 -4.60 2.49 -1.07
CA TYR A 72 -3.48 1.92 -0.34
C TYR A 72 -2.62 3.02 0.33
N TYR A 73 -2.34 4.11 -0.39
CA TYR A 73 -1.61 5.25 0.16
C TYR A 73 -2.35 5.88 1.35
N ASP A 74 -3.66 6.10 1.25
CA ASP A 74 -4.47 6.67 2.32
C ASP A 74 -4.45 5.78 3.57
N GLN A 75 -4.52 4.45 3.41
CA GLN A 75 -4.40 3.52 4.54
C GLN A 75 -3.03 3.57 5.19
N MET A 76 -1.95 3.65 4.41
CA MET A 76 -0.60 3.80 4.95
C MET A 76 -0.45 5.09 5.75
N SER A 77 -0.96 6.21 5.22
CA SER A 77 -0.94 7.50 5.92
C SER A 77 -1.76 7.48 7.20
N ALA A 78 -2.93 6.83 7.19
CA ALA A 78 -3.79 6.71 8.38
C ALA A 78 -3.19 5.80 9.48
N ILE A 79 -2.26 4.91 9.13
CA ILE A 79 -1.59 3.98 10.06
C ILE A 79 -0.32 4.58 10.64
N GLU A 80 0.35 5.47 9.92
CA GLU A 80 1.63 6.09 10.32
C GLU A 80 1.57 6.73 11.71
N SER A 81 0.44 7.32 12.09
CA SER A 81 0.24 7.93 13.41
C SER A 81 -0.19 6.95 14.51
N LYS A 82 -0.54 5.70 14.16
CA LYS A 82 -1.13 4.70 15.06
C LYS A 82 -0.16 3.59 15.43
N LEU A 83 0.76 3.25 14.53
CA LEU A 83 1.64 2.12 14.68
C LEU A 83 3.11 2.57 14.60
N PRO A 84 3.96 2.17 15.56
CA PRO A 84 5.37 2.48 15.51
C PRO A 84 6.10 1.58 14.51
N ILE A 85 5.95 1.88 13.21
CA ILE A 85 6.68 1.20 12.13
C ILE A 85 8.11 1.73 12.11
N SER A 86 8.99 1.01 12.80
CA SER A 86 10.40 1.34 12.96
C SER A 86 11.24 0.06 13.02
N GLU A 87 12.55 0.20 12.90
CA GLU A 87 13.46 -0.95 12.99
C GLU A 87 13.43 -1.66 14.36
N SER A 88 13.06 -0.94 15.42
CA SER A 88 13.07 -1.44 16.80
C SER A 88 11.73 -1.99 17.28
N GLN A 89 10.61 -1.67 16.62
CA GLN A 89 9.27 -2.08 17.05
C GLN A 89 8.59 -2.93 15.98
N ILE A 90 7.93 -2.32 14.99
CA ILE A 90 7.27 -3.05 13.90
C ILE A 90 8.18 -3.02 12.67
N ARG A 91 9.09 -3.99 12.59
CA ARG A 91 10.07 -4.07 11.51
C ARG A 91 9.44 -4.63 10.23
N ILE A 92 9.31 -3.78 9.20
CA ILE A 92 8.83 -4.16 7.87
C ILE A 92 9.85 -3.72 6.82
N ALA A 93 10.39 -4.67 6.05
CA ALA A 93 11.37 -4.38 5.01
C ALA A 93 10.69 -4.20 3.65
N PHE A 94 10.44 -2.95 3.27
CA PHE A 94 9.95 -2.61 1.94
C PHE A 94 11.09 -2.57 0.92
N LYS A 95 10.92 -3.30 -0.19
CA LYS A 95 11.84 -3.25 -1.34
C LYS A 95 11.09 -2.84 -2.59
N TRP A 96 11.64 -1.85 -3.29
CA TRP A 96 11.17 -1.33 -4.58
C TRP A 96 12.20 -1.67 -5.66
#